data_AF-A0A430CJL3-F1
#
_entry.id   AF-A0A430CJL3-F1
#
_cell.length_a   1.000
_cell.length_b   1.000
_cell.length_c   1.000
_cell.angle_alpha   90.00
_cell.angle_beta   90.00
_cell.angle_gamma   90.00
#
_symmetry.space_group_name_H-M   'P 1'
#
loop_
_entity.id
_entity.type
_entity.pdbx_description
1 polymer ?
#
loop_
_entity_poly.entity_id
_entity_poly.type
_entity_poly.pdbx_seq_one_letter_code
_entity_poly.pdbx_strand_id
1 'polypeptide(L)'
;MNMISLPRPECPYCHEAMRRWPLGQHMLVCDTCRRPIVRYLAAPSRRIFRLRPLYSVINAIALFILVATFLAIVIARADIRHIMLAVAIPIAMFGASDIGDGWLSWRTSLDRGWNHLRKGRKARLIGLARAAFGIAGCAVAIFGLLAYGDMTTPRKPLAHQAGRP
;
A
#
# COMPACT_ATOMS: atom_id res chain seq x y z
N MET A 1 -18.53 -17.01 -38.96
CA MET A 1 -18.39 -15.79 -38.13
C MET A 1 -17.12 -15.89 -37.30
N ASN A 2 -16.03 -15.28 -37.77
CA ASN A 2 -14.76 -15.27 -37.05
C ASN A 2 -14.85 -14.27 -35.89
N MET A 3 -15.04 -14.77 -34.67
CA MET A 3 -14.82 -13.95 -33.48
C MET A 3 -13.33 -13.65 -33.39
N ILE A 4 -12.91 -12.49 -33.92
CA ILE A 4 -11.60 -11.91 -33.63
C ILE A 4 -11.57 -11.73 -32.11
N SER A 5 -10.95 -12.69 -31.43
CA SER A 5 -10.75 -12.65 -30.00
C SER A 5 -9.77 -11.51 -29.73
N LEU A 6 -10.27 -10.40 -29.18
CA LEU A 6 -9.42 -9.34 -28.64
C LEU A 6 -8.32 -9.99 -27.78
N PRO A 7 -7.04 -9.63 -27.97
CA PRO A 7 -5.94 -10.24 -27.26
C PRO A 7 -6.17 -10.14 -25.75
N ARG A 8 -5.89 -11.23 -25.04
CA ARG A 8 -6.03 -11.25 -23.58
C ARG A 8 -5.04 -10.24 -22.98
N PRO A 9 -5.46 -9.43 -21.99
CA PRO A 9 -4.55 -8.49 -21.36
C PRO A 9 -3.45 -9.26 -20.62
N GLU A 10 -2.23 -8.77 -20.67
CA GLU A 10 -1.11 -9.32 -19.91
C GLU A 10 -1.06 -8.71 -18.51
N CYS A 11 -0.64 -9.51 -17.53
CA CYS A 11 -0.44 -9.02 -16.17
C CYS A 11 0.75 -8.05 -16.13
N PRO A 12 0.59 -6.79 -15.71
CA PRO A 12 1.71 -5.84 -15.63
C PRO A 12 2.78 -6.24 -14.61
N TYR A 13 2.50 -7.23 -13.76
CA TYR A 13 3.44 -7.76 -12.77
C TYR A 13 4.23 -8.96 -13.31
N CYS A 14 3.56 -10.06 -13.66
CA CYS A 14 4.22 -11.31 -14.04
C CYS A 14 4.24 -11.58 -15.55
N HIS A 15 3.65 -10.71 -16.36
CA HIS A 15 3.55 -10.82 -17.83
C HIS A 15 2.79 -12.03 -18.36
N GLU A 16 2.10 -12.76 -17.49
CA GLU A 16 1.24 -13.88 -17.88
C GLU A 16 -0.09 -13.36 -18.44
N ALA A 17 -0.65 -14.09 -19.40
CA ALA A 17 -1.95 -13.78 -19.98
C ALA A 17 -3.06 -13.89 -18.92
N MET A 18 -3.83 -12.81 -18.75
CA MET A 18 -4.93 -12.78 -17.80
C MET A 18 -6.24 -13.19 -18.46
N ARG A 19 -7.21 -13.62 -17.65
CA ARG A 19 -8.60 -13.73 -18.09
C ARG A 19 -9.13 -12.39 -18.61
N ARG A 20 -10.14 -12.44 -19.48
CA ARG A 20 -10.77 -11.23 -20.01
C ARG A 20 -11.35 -10.40 -18.87
N TRP A 21 -11.21 -9.08 -18.99
CA TRP A 21 -11.68 -8.16 -17.97
C TRP A 21 -13.22 -8.15 -17.95
N PRO A 22 -13.87 -8.51 -16.83
CA PRO A 22 -15.33 -8.48 -16.75
C PRO A 22 -15.87 -7.06 -16.94
N LEU A 23 -17.02 -6.92 -17.58
CA LEU A 23 -17.69 -5.63 -17.77
C LEU A 23 -18.00 -5.00 -16.39
N GLY A 24 -17.79 -3.69 -16.26
CA GLY A 24 -18.05 -2.94 -15.03
C GLY A 24 -17.04 -3.12 -13.88
N GLN A 25 -16.10 -4.08 -13.95
CA GLN A 25 -15.12 -4.25 -12.88
C GLN A 25 -13.93 -3.28 -13.02
N HIS A 26 -13.51 -2.68 -11.91
CA HIS A 26 -12.32 -1.83 -11.84
C HIS A 26 -11.07 -2.58 -11.35
N MET A 27 -11.26 -3.75 -10.75
CA MET A 27 -10.18 -4.59 -10.20
C MET A 27 -10.33 -6.03 -10.67
N LEU A 28 -9.20 -6.68 -10.95
CA LEU A 28 -9.12 -8.09 -11.31
C LEU A 28 -7.89 -8.72 -10.67
N VAL A 29 -8.05 -9.91 -10.09
CA VAL A 29 -6.92 -10.68 -9.55
C VAL A 29 -6.29 -11.50 -10.67
N CYS A 30 -4.96 -11.48 -10.78
CA CYS A 30 -4.23 -12.35 -11.72
C CYS A 30 -4.31 -13.81 -11.25
N ASP A 31 -4.63 -14.74 -12.14
CA ASP A 31 -4.75 -16.16 -11.78
C ASP A 31 -3.39 -16.80 -11.42
N THR A 32 -2.30 -16.31 -12.02
CA THR A 32 -0.93 -16.82 -11.78
C THR A 32 -0.29 -16.23 -10.54
N CYS A 33 -0.08 -14.90 -10.51
CA CYS A 33 0.61 -14.26 -9.39
C CYS A 33 -0.32 -13.85 -8.23
N ARG A 34 -1.64 -14.06 -8.37
CA ARG A 34 -2.66 -13.75 -7.36
C ARG A 34 -2.69 -12.30 -6.87
N ARG A 35 -1.99 -11.39 -7.57
CA ARG A 35 -1.98 -9.96 -7.24
C ARG A 35 -3.21 -9.27 -7.80
N PRO A 36 -3.85 -8.38 -7.02
CA PRO A 36 -4.91 -7.51 -7.52
C PRO A 36 -4.33 -6.48 -8.49
N ILE A 37 -4.96 -6.39 -9.66
CA ILE A 37 -4.64 -5.44 -10.73
C ILE A 37 -5.82 -4.49 -10.83
N VAL A 38 -5.53 -3.20 -10.89
CA VAL A 38 -6.53 -2.16 -11.12
C VAL A 38 -6.47 -1.66 -12.55
N ARG A 39 -7.65 -1.39 -13.10
CA ARG A 39 -7.84 -0.75 -14.40
C ARG A 39 -8.35 0.66 -14.18
N TYR A 40 -7.62 1.63 -14.70
CA TYR A 40 -8.02 3.04 -14.69
C TYR A 40 -7.96 3.63 -16.10
N LEU A 41 -8.74 4.68 -16.29
CA LEU A 41 -8.80 5.43 -17.53
C LEU A 41 -7.63 6.42 -17.55
N ALA A 42 -6.59 6.13 -18.35
CA ALA A 42 -5.40 6.98 -18.42
C ALA A 42 -5.62 8.21 -19.30
N ALA A 43 -6.42 8.07 -20.37
CA ALA A 43 -6.81 9.19 -21.23
C ALA A 43 -8.31 9.08 -21.53
N PRO A 44 -9.16 9.90 -20.86
CA PRO A 44 -10.60 9.85 -21.04
C PRO A 44 -11.03 10.13 -22.48
N SER A 45 -10.43 11.13 -23.12
CA SER A 45 -10.71 11.54 -24.50
C SER A 45 -10.44 10.46 -25.53
N ARG A 46 -9.48 9.56 -25.27
CA ARG A 46 -9.08 8.48 -26.18
C ARG A 46 -9.51 7.09 -25.71
N ARG A 47 -10.26 7.00 -24.59
CA ARG A 47 -10.64 5.76 -23.90
C ARG A 47 -9.48 4.77 -23.73
N ILE A 48 -8.28 5.29 -23.42
CA ILE A 48 -7.10 4.44 -23.19
C ILE A 48 -7.12 3.97 -21.74
N PHE A 49 -7.24 2.66 -21.55
CA PHE A 49 -7.16 2.03 -20.24
C PHE A 49 -5.72 1.61 -19.93
N ARG A 50 -5.28 1.81 -18.69
CA ARG A 50 -4.01 1.27 -18.19
C ARG A 50 -4.25 0.32 -17.02
N LEU A 51 -3.40 -0.69 -16.96
CA LEU A 51 -3.39 -1.70 -15.92
C LEU A 51 -2.20 -1.46 -14.99
N ARG A 52 -2.43 -1.47 -13.68
CA ARG A 52 -1.37 -1.38 -12.67
C ARG A 52 -1.63 -2.34 -11.52
N PRO A 53 -0.59 -2.91 -10.89
CA PRO A 53 -0.75 -3.62 -9.63
C PRO A 53 -1.30 -2.69 -8.55
N LEU A 54 -2.30 -3.13 -7.79
CA LEU A 54 -2.93 -2.33 -6.73
C LEU A 54 -1.91 -1.83 -5.71
N TYR A 55 -1.02 -2.71 -5.24
CA TYR A 55 0.00 -2.33 -4.25
C TYR A 55 0.96 -1.25 -4.78
N SER A 56 1.23 -1.23 -6.09
CA SER A 56 2.01 -0.14 -6.70
C SER A 56 1.26 1.19 -6.68
N VAL A 57 -0.08 1.15 -6.81
CA VAL A 57 -0.91 2.36 -6.71
C VAL A 57 -0.99 2.85 -5.27
N ILE A 58 -1.19 1.95 -4.30
CA ILE A 58 -1.20 2.30 -2.87
C ILE A 58 0.14 2.92 -2.47
N ASN A 59 1.26 2.31 -2.86
CA ASN A 59 2.59 2.83 -2.56
C ASN A 59 2.85 4.19 -3.22
N ALA A 60 2.35 4.43 -4.44
CA ALA A 60 2.46 5.73 -5.09
C ALA A 60 1.65 6.82 -4.36
N ILE A 61 0.43 6.49 -3.90
CA ILE A 61 -0.40 7.41 -3.12
C ILE A 61 0.26 7.70 -1.76
N ALA A 62 0.74 6.67 -1.07
CA ALA A 62 1.43 6.83 0.22
C ALA A 62 2.69 7.70 0.07
N LEU A 63 3.48 7.50 -0.98
CA LEU A 63 4.64 8.33 -1.29
C LEU A 63 4.25 9.79 -1.53
N PHE A 64 3.19 10.03 -2.32
CA PHE A 64 2.70 11.37 -2.58
C PHE A 64 2.27 12.09 -1.30
N ILE A 65 1.52 11.42 -0.42
CA ILE A 65 1.12 11.97 0.88
C ILE A 65 2.34 12.29 1.72
N LEU A 66 3.34 11.41 1.77
CA LEU A 66 4.57 11.60 2.55
C LEU A 66 5.37 12.81 2.05
N VAL A 67 5.52 12.95 0.73
CA VAL A 67 6.19 14.12 0.11
C VAL A 67 5.41 15.41 0.38
N ALA A 68 4.09 15.41 0.20
CA ALA A 68 3.25 16.57 0.48
C ALA A 68 3.34 16.99 1.96
N THR A 69 3.33 16.00 2.86
CA THR A 69 3.53 16.20 4.30
C THR A 69 4.89 16.84 4.58
N PHE A 70 5.96 16.28 4.01
CA PHE A 70 7.31 16.83 4.18
C PHE A 70 7.40 18.28 3.68
N LEU A 71 6.83 18.59 2.52
CA LEU A 71 6.77 19.96 2.00
C LEU A 71 6.00 20.90 2.92
N ALA A 72 4.86 20.46 3.48
CA ALA A 72 4.10 21.24 4.44
C ALA A 72 4.91 21.55 5.72
N ILE A 73 5.73 20.62 6.20
CA ILE A 73 6.60 20.82 7.35
C ILE A 73 7.67 21.87 7.05
N VAL A 74 8.39 21.68 5.94
CA VAL A 74 9.54 22.53 5.58
C VAL A 74 9.09 23.95 5.25
N ILE A 75 7.95 24.10 4.57
CA ILE A 75 7.48 25.41 4.07
C ILE A 75 6.58 26.11 5.10
N ALA A 76 5.61 25.40 5.68
CA ALA A 76 4.56 26.02 6.49
C ALA A 76 4.81 25.94 8.02
N ARG A 77 5.91 25.31 8.46
CA ARG A 77 6.22 25.07 9.89
C ARG A 77 5.01 24.50 10.66
N ALA A 78 4.33 23.54 10.04
CA ALA A 78 3.13 22.92 10.59
C ALA A 78 3.40 22.32 11.98
N ASP A 79 2.37 22.31 12.83
CA ASP A 79 2.44 21.77 14.18
C ASP A 79 2.74 20.25 14.18
N ILE A 80 3.64 19.83 15.08
CA ILE A 80 4.12 18.45 15.28
C ILE A 80 2.97 17.45 15.42
N ARG A 81 1.85 17.88 16.00
CA ARG A 81 0.65 17.04 16.15
C ARG A 81 0.07 16.57 14.81
N HIS A 82 -0.04 17.45 13.83
CA HIS A 82 -0.60 17.09 12.52
C HIS A 82 0.40 16.30 11.68
N ILE A 83 1.70 16.48 11.95
CA ILE A 83 2.80 15.77 11.32
C ILE A 83 2.77 14.28 11.68
N MET A 84 2.52 13.94 12.95
CA MET A 84 2.46 12.53 13.38
C MET A 84 1.43 11.72 12.60
N LEU A 85 0.21 12.23 12.46
CA LEU A 85 -0.84 11.57 11.69
C LEU A 85 -0.48 11.49 10.20
N ALA A 86 0.02 12.59 9.65
CA ALA A 86 0.37 12.71 8.23
C ALA A 86 1.54 11.79 7.83
N VAL A 87 2.41 11.41 8.77
CA VAL A 87 3.48 10.43 8.56
C VAL A 87 3.04 9.00 8.89
N ALA A 88 2.28 8.79 9.98
CA ALA A 88 1.86 7.46 10.42
C ALA A 88 0.96 6.77 9.39
N ILE A 89 0.05 7.51 8.74
CA ILE A 89 -0.87 6.96 7.73
C ILE A 89 -0.10 6.38 6.52
N PRO A 90 0.78 7.13 5.84
CA PRO A 90 1.62 6.57 4.77
C PRO A 90 2.44 5.36 5.20
N ILE A 91 3.06 5.39 6.39
CA ILE A 91 3.84 4.27 6.91
C ILE A 91 2.96 3.02 7.07
N ALA A 92 1.75 3.17 7.60
CA ALA A 92 0.79 2.07 7.71
C ALA A 92 0.36 1.56 6.33
N MET A 93 0.15 2.44 5.34
CA MET A 93 -0.19 2.05 3.97
C MET A 93 0.93 1.25 3.29
N PHE A 94 2.18 1.68 3.45
CA PHE A 94 3.35 0.92 2.98
C PHE A 94 3.43 -0.43 3.70
N GLY A 95 3.32 -0.43 5.03
CA GLY A 95 3.41 -1.64 5.83
C GLY A 95 2.36 -2.69 5.45
N ALA A 96 1.10 -2.28 5.33
CA ALA A 96 0.01 -3.17 4.91
C ALA A 96 0.20 -3.70 3.48
N SER A 97 0.68 -2.86 2.56
CA SER A 97 0.96 -3.26 1.18
C SER A 97 2.10 -4.27 1.10
N ASP A 98 3.15 -4.07 1.89
CA ASP A 98 4.33 -4.94 1.96
C ASP A 98 4.00 -6.30 2.61
N ILE A 99 3.13 -6.31 3.62
CA ILE A 99 2.60 -7.55 4.20
C ILE A 99 1.83 -8.34 3.14
N GLY A 100 0.89 -7.69 2.45
CA GLY A 100 0.07 -8.34 1.42
C GLY A 100 0.89 -8.86 0.25
N ASP A 101 1.81 -8.04 -0.27
CA ASP A 101 2.66 -8.41 -1.39
C ASP A 101 3.71 -9.46 -0.99
N GLY A 102 4.25 -9.37 0.23
CA GLY A 102 5.17 -10.34 0.80
C GLY A 102 4.53 -11.71 1.00
N TRP A 103 3.31 -11.75 1.53
CA TRP A 103 2.50 -12.96 1.65
C TRP A 103 2.23 -13.62 0.29
N LEU A 104 1.81 -12.83 -0.70
CA LEU A 104 1.56 -13.32 -2.05
C LEU A 104 2.84 -13.82 -2.72
N SER A 105 3.96 -13.12 -2.53
CA SER A 105 5.28 -13.54 -3.02
C SER A 105 5.71 -14.88 -2.41
N TRP A 106 5.51 -15.05 -1.10
CA TRP A 106 5.78 -16.31 -0.40
C TRP A 106 4.90 -17.45 -0.92
N ARG A 107 3.59 -17.22 -1.05
CA ARG A 107 2.62 -18.22 -1.51
C ARG A 107 2.82 -18.63 -2.97
N THR A 108 3.05 -17.67 -3.85
CA THR A 108 3.15 -17.91 -5.31
C THR A 108 4.58 -18.15 -5.79
N SER A 109 5.59 -17.92 -4.93
CA SER A 109 7.01 -17.99 -5.29
C SER A 109 7.38 -17.05 -6.44
N LEU A 110 6.68 -15.91 -6.55
CA LEU A 110 6.86 -14.90 -7.59
C LEU A 110 7.05 -13.52 -6.96
N ASP A 111 8.24 -12.94 -7.17
CA ASP A 111 8.58 -11.58 -6.77
C ASP A 111 9.13 -10.82 -7.97
N ARG A 112 8.72 -9.56 -8.14
CA ARG A 112 9.29 -8.64 -9.10
C ARG A 112 9.87 -7.45 -8.36
N GLY A 113 11.17 -7.25 -8.54
CA GLY A 113 11.85 -6.04 -8.09
C GLY A 113 12.69 -5.46 -9.23
N TRP A 114 12.62 -4.14 -9.42
CA TRP A 114 13.42 -3.41 -10.42
C TRP A 114 13.40 -4.05 -11.82
N ASN A 115 12.20 -4.37 -12.30
CA ASN A 115 11.94 -5.08 -13.57
C ASN A 115 12.42 -6.54 -13.70
N HIS A 116 13.09 -7.10 -12.70
CA HIS A 116 13.43 -8.53 -12.70
C HIS A 116 12.37 -9.35 -11.98
N LEU A 117 11.80 -10.33 -12.70
CA LEU A 117 10.93 -11.35 -12.12
C LEU A 117 11.79 -12.49 -11.56
N ARG A 118 11.79 -12.62 -10.24
CA ARG A 118 12.43 -13.70 -9.49
C ARG A 118 11.40 -14.79 -9.23
N LYS A 119 11.83 -16.05 -9.35
CA LYS A 119 10.99 -17.23 -9.13
C LYS A 119 11.59 -18.14 -8.05
N GLY A 120 10.74 -18.97 -7.44
CA GLY A 120 11.17 -20.04 -6.53
C GLY A 120 11.63 -19.53 -5.16
N ARG A 121 12.66 -20.18 -4.58
CA ARG A 121 13.12 -19.94 -3.21
C ARG A 121 13.57 -18.49 -2.96
N LYS A 122 14.22 -17.86 -3.95
CA LYS A 122 14.66 -16.46 -3.86
C LYS A 122 13.46 -15.50 -3.73
N ALA A 123 12.39 -15.72 -4.50
CA ALA A 123 11.17 -14.92 -4.41
C ALA A 123 10.52 -15.05 -3.02
N ARG A 124 10.46 -16.28 -2.48
CA ARG A 124 9.91 -16.52 -1.14
C ARG A 124 10.69 -15.80 -0.04
N LEU A 125 12.03 -15.83 -0.10
CA LEU A 125 12.87 -15.15 0.89
C LEU A 125 12.68 -13.63 0.85
N ILE A 126 12.63 -13.05 -0.35
CA ILE A 126 12.36 -11.61 -0.51
C ILE A 126 10.94 -11.27 -0.04
N GLY A 127 9.96 -12.12 -0.35
CA GLY A 127 8.59 -11.98 0.14
C GLY A 127 8.51 -11.98 1.66
N LEU A 128 9.22 -12.89 2.32
CA LEU A 128 9.31 -12.95 3.78
C LEU A 128 9.94 -11.68 4.36
N ALA A 129 11.05 -11.22 3.77
CA ALA A 129 11.73 -10.00 4.20
C ALA A 129 10.83 -8.77 4.04
N ARG A 130 10.10 -8.67 2.92
CA ARG A 130 9.13 -7.58 2.67
C ARG A 130 7.98 -7.63 3.68
N ALA A 131 7.43 -8.81 3.96
CA ALA A 131 6.39 -8.96 4.97
C ALA A 131 6.90 -8.57 6.37
N ALA A 132 8.11 -8.98 6.75
CA ALA A 132 8.71 -8.61 8.04
C ALA A 132 8.92 -7.09 8.16
N PHE A 133 9.42 -6.45 7.09
CA PHE A 133 9.55 -4.99 7.04
C PHE A 133 8.19 -4.30 7.14
N GLY A 134 7.17 -4.82 6.45
CA GLY A 134 5.82 -4.30 6.53
C GLY A 134 5.20 -4.41 7.92
N ILE A 135 5.43 -5.52 8.63
CA ILE A 135 5.03 -5.69 10.04
C ILE A 135 5.71 -4.66 10.93
N ALA A 136 7.03 -4.46 10.78
CA ALA A 136 7.77 -3.46 11.54
C ALA A 136 7.24 -2.04 11.27
N GLY A 137 6.99 -1.70 10.01
CA GLY A 137 6.39 -0.42 9.61
C GLY A 137 5.01 -0.19 10.24
N CYS A 138 4.13 -1.18 10.17
CA CYS A 138 2.83 -1.12 10.84
C CYS A 138 2.96 -0.94 12.36
N ALA A 139 3.89 -1.65 13.01
CA ALA A 139 4.13 -1.50 14.44
C ALA A 139 4.57 -0.07 14.79
N VAL A 140 5.52 0.51 14.03
CA VAL A 140 5.96 1.90 14.22
C VAL A 140 4.81 2.88 14.06
N ALA A 141 3.96 2.70 13.04
CA ALA A 141 2.79 3.56 12.85
C ALA A 141 1.80 3.45 14.02
N ILE A 142 1.54 2.24 14.52
CA ILE A 142 0.66 2.02 15.69
C ILE A 142 1.24 2.70 16.93
N PHE A 143 2.53 2.50 17.24
CA PHE A 143 3.16 3.14 18.39
C PHE A 143 3.14 4.67 18.27
N GLY A 144 3.36 5.22 17.06
CA GLY A 144 3.24 6.66 16.80
C GLY A 144 1.82 7.19 17.05
N LEU A 145 0.80 6.44 16.63
CA LEU A 145 -0.60 6.81 16.85
C LEU A 145 -1.02 6.71 18.33
N LEU A 146 -0.53 5.70 19.06
CA LEU A 146 -0.75 5.57 20.50
C LEU A 146 -0.12 6.74 21.26
N ALA A 147 1.14 7.06 20.96
CA ALA A 147 1.82 8.22 21.54
C ALA A 147 1.10 9.54 21.22
N TYR A 148 0.54 9.67 20.01
CA TYR A 148 -0.30 10.81 19.65
C TYR A 148 -1.57 10.88 20.51
N GLY A 149 -2.25 9.75 20.72
CA GLY A 149 -3.42 9.65 21.61
C GLY A 149 -3.12 10.15 23.02
N ASP A 150 -2.01 9.69 23.61
CA ASP A 150 -1.57 10.10 24.95
C ASP A 150 -1.32 11.62 25.05
N MET A 151 -0.80 12.25 24.00
CA MET A 151 -0.57 13.70 23.97
C MET A 151 -1.86 14.51 23.82
N THR A 152 -2.90 13.94 23.19
CA THR A 152 -4.17 14.64 22.94
C THR A 152 -5.19 14.48 24.06
N THR A 153 -5.00 13.50 24.95
CA THR A 153 -5.92 13.24 26.06
C THR A 153 -5.61 14.21 27.21
N PRO A 154 -6.54 15.12 27.59
CA PRO A 154 -6.30 16.00 28.74
C PRO A 154 -6.14 15.12 29.99
N ARG A 155 -5.00 15.25 30.70
CA ARG A 155 -4.82 14.63 32.02
C ARG A 155 -5.99 15.10 32.89
N LYS A 156 -6.91 14.18 33.21
CA LYS A 156 -7.88 14.40 34.28
C LYS A 156 -7.07 14.76 35.52
N PRO A 157 -7.24 15.95 36.14
CA PRO A 157 -6.54 16.24 37.38
C PRO A 157 -6.95 15.15 38.38
N LEU A 158 -5.96 14.52 39.00
CA LEU A 158 -6.16 13.56 40.09
C LEU A 158 -6.85 14.32 41.23
N ALA A 159 -8.18 14.32 41.22
CA ALA A 159 -9.01 14.79 42.31
C ALA A 159 -8.97 13.73 43.43
N HIS A 160 -7.82 13.59 44.09
CA HIS A 160 -7.69 12.93 45.38
C HIS A 160 -6.43 13.44 46.09
N GLN A 161 -6.50 14.70 46.56
CA GLN A 161 -5.73 15.18 47.71
C GLN A 161 -6.32 16.52 48.18
N ALA A 162 -7.58 16.48 48.63
CA ALA A 162 -8.15 17.56 49.42
C ALA A 162 -9.20 16.96 50.36
N GLY A 163 -8.93 16.99 51.66
CA GLY A 163 -9.95 16.84 52.69
C GLY A 163 -9.90 15.57 53.53
N ARG A 164 -8.92 15.46 54.44
CA ARG A 164 -9.16 15.01 55.82
C ARG A 164 -8.30 15.84 56.76
N PRO A 165 -8.86 16.81 57.49
CA PRO A 165 -8.45 17.03 58.87
C PRO A 165 -8.90 15.85 59.76
#